data_AF-A0A2H4I6X6-F1
#
_entry.id   AF-A0A2H4I6X6-F1
#
_cell.length_a   1.000
_cell.length_b   1.000
_cell.length_c   1.000
_cell.angle_alpha   90.00
_cell.angle_beta   90.00
_cell.angle_gamma   90.00
#
_symmetry.space_group_name_H-M   'P 1'
#
loop_
_entity.id
_entity.type
_entity.pdbx_description
1 polymer ?
#
loop_
_entity_poly.entity_id
_entity_poly.type
_entity_poly.pdbx_seq_one_letter_code
_entity_poly.pdbx_strand_id
1 'polypeptide(L)'
;MKIYINRNKDVNADGTKKKPHYHIVFNYKGNKSFEQMDEMARALRAPIPERISGLTGAVRYLTHMDNPEKYQYDNTEIQVFGGFDLESCLALSTGDKRQALKEIWLADCNIVMKLMS
;
A
#
# COMPACT_ATOMS: atom_id res chain seq x y z
N MET A 1 1.60 3.57 -15.38
CA MET A 1 2.42 3.74 -14.15
C MET A 1 2.67 2.37 -13.55
N LYS A 2 3.86 2.12 -13.01
CA LYS A 2 4.16 0.84 -12.35
C LYS A 2 4.99 1.10 -11.10
N ILE A 3 4.73 0.32 -10.07
CA ILE A 3 5.54 0.29 -8.85
C ILE A 3 5.86 -1.16 -8.51
N TYR A 4 7.01 -1.40 -7.88
CA TYR A 4 7.34 -2.73 -7.37
C TYR A 4 8.21 -2.68 -6.12
N ILE A 5 8.22 -3.78 -5.37
CA ILE A 5 9.10 -4.00 -4.22
C ILE A 5 9.68 -5.41 -4.26
N ASN A 6 10.91 -5.57 -3.76
CA ASN A 6 11.55 -6.87 -3.59
C ASN A 6 11.27 -7.40 -2.17
N ARG A 7 10.54 -8.51 -2.06
CA ARG A 7 10.27 -9.17 -0.77
C ARG A 7 11.24 -10.32 -0.54
N ASN A 8 12.32 -10.03 0.17
CA ASN A 8 13.40 -10.97 0.48
C ASN A 8 13.49 -11.35 1.97
N LYS A 9 12.59 -10.83 2.81
CA LYS A 9 12.56 -11.04 4.28
C LYS A 9 11.29 -11.76 4.75
N ASP A 10 10.43 -12.18 3.83
CA ASP A 10 9.21 -12.89 4.19
C ASP A 10 9.51 -14.27 4.77
N VAL A 11 8.71 -14.67 5.76
CA VAL A 11 8.75 -15.99 6.40
C VAL A 11 7.45 -16.74 6.16
N ASN A 12 7.55 -18.06 6.09
CA ASN A 12 6.43 -18.98 6.11
C ASN A 12 5.90 -19.15 7.53
N ALA A 13 4.71 -19.73 7.66
CA ALA A 13 4.09 -20.00 8.95
C ALA A 13 4.91 -20.97 9.83
N ASP A 14 5.75 -21.80 9.21
CA ASP A 14 6.68 -22.72 9.87
C ASP A 14 8.01 -22.05 10.29
N GLY A 15 8.15 -20.73 10.08
CA GLY A 15 9.36 -19.96 10.39
C GLY A 15 10.46 -20.03 9.33
N THR A 16 10.28 -20.82 8.26
CA THR A 16 11.26 -20.89 7.17
C THR A 16 11.22 -19.65 6.29
N LYS A 17 12.37 -19.26 5.73
CA LYS A 17 12.46 -18.09 4.84
C LYS A 17 11.83 -18.38 3.49
N LYS A 18 10.94 -17.49 3.02
CA LYS A 18 10.37 -17.58 1.67
C LYS A 18 11.39 -17.25 0.61
N LYS A 19 11.18 -17.80 -0.60
CA LYS A 19 11.98 -17.44 -1.77
C LYS A 19 11.80 -15.94 -2.09
N PRO A 20 12.89 -15.20 -2.35
CA PRO A 20 12.79 -13.81 -2.77
C PRO A 20 11.92 -13.65 -4.01
N HIS A 21 11.01 -12.70 -3.99
CA HIS A 21 10.06 -12.45 -5.07
C HIS A 21 9.69 -10.97 -5.14
N TYR A 22 9.18 -10.53 -6.29
CA TYR A 22 8.74 -9.17 -6.50
C TYR A 22 7.22 -9.09 -6.45
N HIS A 23 6.71 -8.04 -5.82
CA HIS A 23 5.31 -7.62 -6.01
C HIS A 23 5.29 -6.39 -6.90
N ILE A 24 4.41 -6.39 -7.90
CA ILE A 24 4.29 -5.33 -8.89
C ILE A 24 2.84 -4.87 -8.93
N VAL A 25 2.61 -3.56 -8.85
CA VAL A 25 1.30 -2.95 -9.10
C VAL A 25 1.38 -2.13 -10.37
N PHE A 26 0.46 -2.42 -11.29
CA PHE A 26 0.29 -1.64 -12.51
C PHE A 26 -0.93 -0.71 -12.36
N ASN A 27 -0.71 0.57 -12.59
CA ASN A 27 -1.76 1.58 -12.60
C ASN A 27 -1.81 2.26 -13.98
N TYR A 28 -2.93 2.15 -14.68
CA TYR A 28 -3.15 2.72 -16.01
C TYR A 28 -4.23 3.79 -15.95
N LYS A 29 -4.08 4.85 -16.76
CA LYS A 29 -5.12 5.88 -16.89
C LYS A 29 -6.39 5.36 -17.56
N GLY A 30 -6.24 4.38 -18.47
CA GLY A 30 -7.35 3.73 -19.16
C GLY A 30 -7.49 2.28 -18.72
N ASN A 31 -8.66 1.70 -18.98
CA ASN A 31 -8.93 0.31 -18.71
C ASN A 31 -7.99 -0.60 -19.50
N LYS A 32 -7.59 -1.71 -18.87
CA LYS A 32 -6.88 -2.81 -19.51
C LYS A 32 -7.74 -4.06 -19.43
N SER A 33 -7.78 -4.82 -20.52
CA SER A 33 -8.41 -6.13 -20.50
C SER A 33 -7.56 -7.12 -19.72
N PHE A 34 -8.16 -8.23 -19.29
CA PHE A 34 -7.43 -9.28 -18.59
C PHE A 34 -6.35 -9.88 -19.48
N GLU A 35 -6.64 -10.08 -20.77
CA GLU A 35 -5.72 -10.67 -21.76
C GLU A 35 -4.47 -9.82 -21.92
N GLN A 36 -4.63 -8.49 -22.01
CA GLN A 36 -3.49 -7.56 -22.06
C GLN A 36 -2.60 -7.68 -20.80
N MET A 37 -3.21 -7.87 -19.64
CA MET A 37 -2.48 -8.04 -18.39
C MET A 37 -1.84 -9.43 -18.29
N ASP A 38 -2.50 -10.48 -18.79
CA ASP A 38 -1.97 -11.85 -18.80
C ASP A 38 -0.77 -11.98 -19.74
N GLU A 39 -0.81 -11.35 -20.92
CA GLU A 39 0.33 -11.24 -21.83
C GLU A 39 1.55 -10.62 -21.13
N MET A 40 1.33 -9.54 -20.39
CA MET A 40 2.39 -8.90 -19.60
C MET A 40 2.92 -9.81 -18.49
N ALA A 41 2.04 -10.50 -17.77
CA ALA A 41 2.43 -11.43 -16.71
C ALA A 41 3.29 -12.58 -17.27
N ARG A 42 2.88 -13.17 -18.40
CA ARG A 42 3.65 -14.21 -19.09
C ARG A 42 5.02 -13.71 -19.55
N ALA A 43 5.10 -12.51 -20.10
CA ALA A 43 6.37 -11.90 -20.51
C ALA A 43 7.33 -11.72 -19.31
N LEU A 44 6.79 -11.44 -18.12
CA LEU A 44 7.54 -11.34 -16.87
C LEU A 44 7.78 -12.69 -16.18
N ARG A 45 7.28 -13.80 -16.74
CA ARG A 45 7.24 -15.13 -16.11
C ARG A 45 6.59 -15.08 -14.72
N ALA A 46 5.59 -14.22 -14.57
CA ALA A 46 4.83 -14.01 -13.35
C ALA A 46 3.56 -14.88 -13.35
N PRO A 47 2.97 -15.13 -12.17
CA PRO A 47 1.65 -15.73 -12.04
C PRO A 47 0.55 -14.90 -12.70
N ILE A 48 -0.65 -15.49 -12.81
CA ILE A 48 -1.85 -14.83 -13.34
C ILE A 48 -2.08 -13.50 -12.61
N PRO A 49 -2.31 -12.39 -13.33
CA PRO A 49 -2.52 -11.09 -12.71
C PRO A 49 -3.88 -11.02 -12.02
N GLU A 50 -3.90 -10.35 -10.86
CA GLU A 50 -5.13 -10.14 -10.08
C GLU A 50 -5.60 -8.68 -10.17
N ARG A 51 -6.92 -8.50 -10.25
CA ARG A 51 -7.52 -7.16 -10.22
C ARG A 51 -7.53 -6.65 -8.78
N ILE A 52 -6.90 -5.50 -8.55
CA ILE A 52 -6.92 -4.84 -7.24
C ILE A 52 -8.30 -4.23 -6.96
N SER A 53 -8.74 -4.31 -5.72
CA SER A 53 -9.98 -3.65 -5.25
C SER A 53 -9.81 -2.14 -5.08
N GLY A 54 -8.60 -1.68 -4.78
CA GLY A 54 -8.25 -0.27 -4.65
C GLY A 54 -6.74 -0.04 -4.68
N LEU A 55 -6.33 1.12 -5.20
CA LEU A 55 -4.91 1.45 -5.39
C LEU A 55 -4.18 1.59 -4.05
N THR A 56 -4.71 2.36 -3.11
CA THR A 56 -4.08 2.59 -1.80
C THR A 56 -3.88 1.29 -1.02
N GLY A 57 -4.89 0.41 -0.99
CA GLY A 57 -4.77 -0.90 -0.33
C GLY A 57 -3.70 -1.78 -0.97
N ALA A 58 -3.63 -1.80 -2.30
CA ALA A 58 -2.59 -2.55 -3.01
C ALA A 58 -1.17 -2.03 -2.72
N VAL A 59 -1.00 -0.70 -2.60
CA VAL A 59 0.29 -0.08 -2.26
C VAL A 59 0.68 -0.37 -0.81
N ARG A 60 -0.24 -0.22 0.15
CA ARG A 60 -0.02 -0.58 1.57
C ARG A 60 0.33 -2.05 1.74
N TYR A 61 -0.27 -2.91 0.91
CA TYR A 61 0.04 -4.33 0.89
C TYR A 61 1.50 -4.60 0.50
N LEU A 62 2.10 -3.80 -0.40
CA LEU A 62 3.50 -3.97 -0.83
C LEU A 62 4.46 -4.03 0.36
N THR A 63 4.22 -3.18 1.37
CA THR A 63 5.07 -3.06 2.56
C THR A 63 4.52 -3.75 3.81
N HIS A 64 3.40 -4.47 3.68
CA HIS A 64 2.68 -5.14 4.79
C HIS A 64 2.13 -4.21 5.88
N MET A 65 1.87 -2.95 5.55
CA MET A 65 1.46 -1.90 6.50
C MET A 65 0.23 -2.27 7.36
N ASP A 66 -0.67 -3.11 6.83
CA ASP A 66 -1.91 -3.53 7.49
C ASP A 66 -1.80 -4.90 8.20
N ASN A 67 -0.64 -5.56 8.13
CA ASN A 67 -0.43 -6.91 8.65
C ASN A 67 0.79 -6.95 9.59
N PRO A 68 0.64 -6.57 10.87
CA PRO A 68 1.76 -6.41 11.80
C PRO A 68 2.54 -7.70 12.09
N GLU A 69 1.92 -8.87 11.88
CA GLU A 69 2.56 -10.18 12.04
C GLU A 69 3.62 -10.48 10.96
N LYS A 70 3.57 -9.78 9.82
CA LYS A 70 4.53 -9.94 8.73
C LYS A 70 5.64 -8.91 8.86
N TYR A 71 6.80 -9.24 8.27
CA TYR A 71 7.90 -8.31 8.15
C TYR A 71 7.46 -7.02 7.44
N GLN A 72 7.68 -5.88 8.10
CA GLN A 72 7.33 -4.55 7.59
C GLN A 72 8.47 -4.03 6.73
N TYR A 73 8.18 -3.76 5.45
CA TYR A 73 9.16 -3.15 4.55
C TYR A 73 9.05 -1.62 4.58
N ASP A 74 10.14 -0.95 4.26
CA ASP A 74 10.16 0.51 4.20
C ASP A 74 9.55 0.99 2.87
N ASN A 75 8.81 2.10 2.90
CA ASN A 75 8.23 2.69 1.69
C ASN A 75 9.31 3.15 0.70
N THR A 76 10.52 3.49 1.18
CA THR A 76 11.69 3.84 0.36
C THR A 76 12.22 2.65 -0.47
N GLU A 77 11.88 1.42 -0.09
CA GLU A 77 12.22 0.21 -0.87
C GLU A 77 11.31 0.05 -2.10
N ILE A 78 10.20 0.81 -2.20
CA ILE A 78 9.31 0.80 -3.36
C ILE A 78 9.96 1.55 -4.52
N GLN A 79 10.12 0.85 -5.64
CA GLN A 79 10.60 1.43 -6.88
C GLN A 79 9.43 1.95 -7.71
N VAL A 80 9.50 3.22 -8.11
CA VAL A 80 8.38 3.95 -8.70
C VAL A 80 8.71 4.39 -10.14
N PHE A 81 7.80 4.13 -11.09
CA PHE A 81 8.01 4.44 -12.51
C PHE A 81 6.81 5.10 -13.18
N GLY A 82 7.12 5.92 -14.19
CA GLY A 82 6.13 6.57 -15.03
C GLY A 82 5.38 7.72 -14.32
N GLY A 83 6.03 8.37 -13.36
CA GLY A 83 5.49 9.54 -12.65
C GLY A 83 4.40 9.22 -11.64
N PHE A 84 4.39 8.00 -11.08
CA PHE A 84 3.46 7.66 -10.01
C PHE A 84 3.83 8.41 -8.73
N ASP A 85 2.85 9.03 -8.08
CA ASP A 85 3.03 9.74 -6.82
C ASP A 85 2.69 8.81 -5.65
N LEU A 86 3.72 8.25 -5.03
CA LEU A 86 3.59 7.30 -3.92
C LEU A 86 3.08 7.98 -2.65
N GLU A 87 3.54 9.19 -2.35
CA GLU A 87 3.19 9.91 -1.13
C GLU A 87 1.71 10.29 -1.15
N SER A 88 1.23 10.87 -2.25
CA SER A 88 -0.18 11.19 -2.41
C SER A 88 -1.08 9.95 -2.33
N CYS A 89 -0.62 8.81 -2.82
CA CYS A 89 -1.37 7.56 -2.77
C CYS A 89 -1.49 6.98 -1.34
N LEU A 90 -0.47 7.19 -0.51
CA LEU A 90 -0.41 6.72 0.88
C LEU A 90 -0.91 7.76 1.90
N ALA A 91 -1.12 9.00 1.47
CA ALA A 91 -1.67 10.05 2.30
C ALA A 91 -3.07 9.68 2.83
N LEU A 92 -3.39 10.19 4.02
CA LEU A 92 -4.72 10.04 4.62
C LEU A 92 -5.81 10.49 3.64
N SER A 93 -6.91 9.74 3.60
CA SER A 93 -8.07 10.17 2.84
C SER A 93 -8.61 11.49 3.41
N THR A 94 -9.35 12.24 2.60
CA THR A 94 -10.00 13.46 3.07
C THR A 94 -10.94 13.20 4.25
N GLY A 95 -11.55 12.00 4.31
CA GLY A 95 -12.38 11.58 5.44
C GLY A 95 -11.56 11.40 6.71
N ASP A 96 -10.45 10.67 6.63
CA ASP A 96 -9.56 10.42 7.77
C ASP A 96 -8.95 11.72 8.31
N LYS A 97 -8.57 12.63 7.40
CA LYS A 97 -8.09 13.98 7.78
C LYS A 97 -9.14 14.75 8.57
N ARG A 98 -10.41 14.72 8.14
CA ARG A 98 -11.52 15.40 8.85
C ARG A 98 -11.80 14.76 10.21
N GLN A 99 -11.73 13.43 10.29
CA GLN A 99 -11.93 12.71 11.55
C GLN A 99 -10.82 13.05 12.55
N ALA A 100 -9.55 13.02 12.12
CA ALA A 100 -8.42 13.42 12.96
C ALA A 100 -8.54 14.88 13.44
N LEU A 101 -8.94 15.81 12.56
CA LEU A 101 -9.18 17.20 12.93
C LEU A 101 -10.29 17.35 13.99
N LYS A 102 -11.38 16.55 13.86
CA LYS A 102 -12.46 16.53 14.84
C LYS A 102 -11.99 16.01 16.20
N GLU A 103 -11.16 14.97 16.22
CA GLU A 103 -10.59 14.42 17.45
C GLU A 103 -9.69 15.41 18.17
N ILE A 104 -8.82 16.11 17.43
CA ILE A 104 -7.98 17.19 17.98
C ILE A 104 -8.85 18.28 18.61
N TRP A 105 -9.87 18.76 17.87
CA TRP A 105 -10.74 19.82 18.35
C TRP A 105 -11.51 19.42 19.63
N LEU A 106 -12.02 18.18 19.68
CA LEU A 106 -12.68 17.65 20.88
C LEU A 106 -11.72 17.50 22.07
N ALA A 107 -10.48 17.07 21.83
CA ALA A 107 -9.47 16.97 22.87
C ALA A 107 -9.13 18.35 23.46
N ASP A 108 -8.94 19.37 22.62
CA ASP A 108 -8.67 20.74 23.05
C ASP A 108 -9.84 21.33 23.84
N CYS A 109 -11.08 21.15 23.38
CA CYS A 109 -12.26 21.58 24.13
C CYS A 109 -12.36 20.91 25.50
N ASN A 110 -12.05 19.62 25.60
CA ASN A 110 -12.06 18.89 26.87
C ASN A 110 -10.96 19.38 27.83
N ILE A 111 -9.78 19.77 27.31
CA ILE A 111 -8.71 20.38 28.11
C ILE A 111 -9.16 21.72 28.70
N VAL A 112 -9.77 22.59 27.87
CA VAL A 112 -10.28 23.89 28.33
C VAL A 112 -11.34 23.72 29.42
N MET A 113 -12.31 22.81 29.24
CA MET A 113 -13.35 22.57 30.25
C MET A 113 -12.77 22.07 31.58
N LYS A 114 -11.71 21.24 31.56
CA LYS A 114 -11.05 20.73 32.77
C LYS A 114 -10.18 21.77 33.49
N LEU A 115 -9.66 22.77 32.77
CA LEU A 115 -8.95 23.91 33.37
C LEU A 115 -9.90 24.94 34.00
N MET A 116 -11.17 24.92 33.62
CA MET A 116 -12.21 25.82 34.14
C MET A 116 -13.01 25.23 35.33
N SER A 117 -12.73 23.98 35.71
CA SER A 117 -13.33 23.27 36.86
C SER A 117 -12.36 23.19 38.04
#